data_AF-A0A9E5J3I2-F1
#
_entry.id   AF-A0A9E5J3I2-F1
#
_cell.length_a   1.000
_cell.length_b   1.000
_cell.length_c   1.000
_cell.angle_alpha   90.00
_cell.angle_beta   90.00
_cell.angle_gamma   90.00
#
_symmetry.space_group_name_H-M   'P 1'
#
loop_
_entity.id
_entity.type
_entity.pdbx_description
1 polymer ?
#
loop_
_entity_poly.entity_id
_entity_poly.type
_entity_poly.pdbx_seq_one_letter_code
_entity_poly.pdbx_strand_id
1 'polypeptide(L)' 'MFFTIPTLMTWTRIVAIPFIVGVFYSDLSPDSQNFLATTMFVIFAITDWLDGYLARKLNQTSSFGAFLDPVADK' A
#
# COMPACT_ATOMS: atom_id res chain seq x y z
N MET A 1 2.47 -19.14 9.58
CA MET A 1 2.28 -17.75 10.05
C MET A 1 2.81 -16.77 9.00
N PHE A 2 2.32 -16.83 7.75
CA PHE A 2 2.88 -16.05 6.61
C PHE A 2 1.87 -15.14 5.88
N PHE A 3 0.60 -15.18 6.26
CA PHE A 3 -0.45 -14.29 5.74
C PHE A 3 -1.18 -13.63 6.90
N THR A 4 -0.52 -12.64 7.51
CA THR A 4 -1.19 -11.72 8.43
C THR A 4 -1.40 -10.40 7.69
N ILE A 5 -2.49 -9.69 8.00
CA ILE A 5 -2.81 -8.37 7.44
C ILE A 5 -1.58 -7.44 7.38
N PRO A 6 -0.74 -7.30 8.43
CA PRO A 6 0.42 -6.40 8.39
C PRO A 6 1.45 -6.83 7.34
N THR A 7 1.61 -8.14 7.16
CA THR A 7 2.48 -8.70 6.11
C THR A 7 1.93 -8.35 4.73
N LEU A 8 0.62 -8.47 4.53
CA LEU A 8 -0.03 -8.10 3.26
C LEU A 8 0.18 -6.61 2.94
N MET A 9 -0.05 -5.70 3.91
CA MET A 9 0.19 -4.26 3.73
C MET A 9 1.65 -3.95 3.37
N THR A 10 2.58 -4.66 3.98
CA THR A 10 4.02 -4.52 3.69
C THR A 10 4.32 -4.97 2.26
N TRP A 11 3.76 -6.10 1.82
CA TRP A 11 3.92 -6.60 0.45
C TRP A 11 3.35 -5.65 -0.59
N THR A 12 2.17 -5.05 -0.35
CA THR A 12 1.56 -4.09 -1.30
C THR A 12 2.46 -2.88 -1.51
N ARG A 13 3.08 -2.33 -0.45
CA ARG A 13 4.07 -1.23 -0.57
C ARG A 13 5.36 -1.65 -1.26
N ILE A 14 5.86 -2.85 -0.99
CA ILE A 14 7.07 -3.38 -1.64
C ILE A 14 6.86 -3.54 -3.15
N VAL A 15 5.67 -3.93 -3.60
CA VAL A 15 5.35 -4.07 -5.03
C VAL A 15 5.07 -2.72 -5.69
N ALA A 16 4.48 -1.76 -4.98
CA ALA A 16 4.16 -0.44 -5.52
C ALA A 16 5.40 0.36 -5.95
N ILE A 17 6.48 0.31 -5.18
CA ILE A 17 7.73 1.05 -5.45
C ILE A 17 8.36 0.69 -6.81
N PRO A 18 8.70 -0.57 -7.13
CA PRO A 18 9.27 -0.93 -8.42
C PRO A 18 8.31 -0.69 -9.58
N PHE A 19 7.00 -0.77 -9.35
CA PHE A 19 6.00 -0.45 -10.38
C PHE A 19 6.03 1.03 -10.78
N ILE A 20 6.04 1.93 -9.80
CA ILE A 20 6.12 3.37 -10.05
C ILE A 20 7.47 3.72 -10.69
N VAL A 21 8.57 3.14 -10.20
CA VAL A 21 9.91 3.34 -10.79
C VAL A 21 9.95 2.86 -12.25
N GLY A 22 9.32 1.72 -12.56
CA GLY A 22 9.23 1.19 -13.92
C GLY A 22 8.48 2.14 -14.87
N VAL A 23 7.46 2.85 -14.40
CA VAL A 23 6.76 3.87 -15.18
C VAL A 23 7.69 5.06 -15.48
N PHE A 24 8.45 5.53 -14.50
CA PHE A 24 9.39 6.64 -14.71
C PHE A 24 10.60 6.27 -15.57
N TYR A 25 10.98 5.00 -15.61
CA TYR A 25 12.05 4.48 -16.48
C TYR A 25 11.57 4.08 -17.88
N SER A 26 10.27 4.18 -18.16
CA SER A 26 9.72 3.86 -19.49
C SER A 26 9.91 5.01 -20.47
N ASP A 27 10.16 4.71 -21.75
CA ASP A 27 10.27 5.68 -22.85
C ASP A 27 8.92 6.34 -23.25
N LEU A 28 8.02 6.51 -22.28
CA LEU A 28 6.75 7.21 -22.47
C LEU A 28 6.95 8.73 -22.46
N SER A 29 6.04 9.44 -23.12
CA SER A 29 6.00 10.91 -23.04
C SER A 29 5.76 11.39 -21.60
N PRO A 30 6.31 12.54 -21.18
CA PRO A 30 6.20 13.03 -19.81
C PRO A 30 4.76 13.14 -19.30
N ASP A 31 3.82 13.55 -20.17
CA ASP A 31 2.40 13.63 -19.83
C ASP A 31 1.79 12.24 -19.54
N SER A 32 2.19 11.24 -20.34
CA SER A 32 1.74 9.85 -20.16
C SER A 32 2.32 9.23 -18.89
N GLN A 33 3.60 9.51 -18.58
CA GLN A 33 4.24 9.06 -17.34
C GLN A 33 3.52 9.63 -16.12
N ASN A 34 3.26 10.95 -16.11
CA ASN A 34 2.56 11.60 -15.00
C ASN A 34 1.14 11.08 -14.80
N PHE A 35 0.39 10.89 -15.90
CA PHE A 35 -0.96 10.33 -15.84
C PHE A 35 -0.96 8.89 -15.31
N LEU A 36 -0.05 8.04 -15.80
CA LEU A 36 0.05 6.65 -15.39
C LEU A 36 0.51 6.53 -13.93
N ALA A 37 1.52 7.32 -13.52
CA ALA A 37 1.99 7.37 -12.14
C ALA A 37 0.90 7.84 -11.17
N THR A 38 0.14 8.88 -11.54
CA THR A 38 -0.99 9.37 -10.74
C THR A 38 -2.08 8.30 -10.61
N THR A 39 -2.42 7.64 -11.71
CA THR A 39 -3.43 6.57 -11.71
C THR A 39 -2.99 5.40 -10.83
N MET A 40 -1.74 4.96 -10.96
CA MET A 40 -1.18 3.90 -10.11
C MET A 40 -1.17 4.29 -8.64
N PHE A 41 -0.77 5.53 -8.33
CA PHE A 41 -0.77 6.03 -6.96
C PHE A 41 -2.16 5.98 -6.32
N VAL A 42 -3.20 6.40 -7.06
CA VAL A 42 -4.59 6.32 -6.59
C VAL A 42 -5.02 4.87 -6.36
N ILE A 43 -4.71 3.96 -7.28
CA ILE A 43 -5.05 2.53 -7.14
C ILE A 43 -4.36 1.91 -5.93
N PHE A 44 -3.06 2.17 -5.73
CA PHE A 44 -2.33 1.67 -4.56
C PHE A 44 -2.86 2.27 -3.26
N ALA A 45 -3.21 3.55 -3.23
CA ALA A 45 -3.82 4.18 -2.06
C ALA A 45 -5.19 3.57 -1.70
N ILE A 46 -6.02 3.29 -2.71
CA ILE A 46 -7.31 2.60 -2.51
C ILE A 46 -7.07 1.18 -1.98
N THR A 47 -6.05 0.48 -2.48
CA THR A 47 -5.73 -0.89 -2.06
C THR A 47 -5.24 -0.93 -0.61
N ASP A 48 -4.36 -0.01 -0.20
CA ASP A 48 -3.90 0.14 1.19
C ASP A 48 -5.08 0.46 2.14
N TRP A 49 -5.99 1.33 1.71
CA TRP A 49 -7.21 1.65 2.46
C TRP A 49 -8.15 0.44 2.58
N LEU A 50 -8.36 -0.29 1.49
CA LEU A 50 -9.23 -1.46 1.44
C LEU A 50 -8.67 -2.60 2.31
N ASP A 51 -7.37 -2.84 2.27
CA ASP A 51 -6.69 -3.84 3.11
C ASP A 51 -6.80 -3.47 4.59
N GLY A 52 -6.60 -2.19 4.94
CA GLY A 52 -6.81 -1.67 6.29
C GLY A 52 -8.27 -1.68 6.74
N TYR A 53 -9.23 -1.59 5.82
CA TYR A 53 -10.66 -1.73 6.10
C TYR A 53 -11.05 -3.20 6.31
N LEU A 54 -10.56 -4.12 5.47
CA LEU A 54 -10.78 -5.55 5.62
C LEU A 54 -10.19 -6.06 6.94
N ALA A 55 -9.01 -5.58 7.33
CA ALA A 55 -8.37 -5.87 8.61
C ALA A 55 -9.27 -5.59 9.81
N ARG A 56 -9.88 -4.40 9.80
CA ARG A 56 -10.81 -3.92 10.83
C ARG A 56 -12.11 -4.74 10.82
N LYS A 57 -12.64 -5.05 9.63
CA LYS A 57 -13.89 -5.81 9.47
C LYS A 57 -13.76 -7.29 9.86
N LEU A 58 -12.59 -7.89 9.66
CA LEU A 58 -12.31 -9.29 9.98
C LEU A 58 -11.93 -9.52 11.45
N ASN A 59 -11.98 -8.49 12.31
CA ASN A 59 -11.54 -8.55 13.72
C ASN A 59 -10.14 -9.16 13.89
N GLN A 60 -9.29 -9.05 12.87
CA GLN A 60 -7.86 -9.40 12.95
C GLN A 60 -7.06 -8.22 13.51
N THR A 61 -7.62 -7.54 14.51
CA THR A 61 -6.91 -6.57 15.34
C THR A 61 -6.04 -7.35 16.30
N SER A 62 -4.79 -7.59 15.91
CA SER A 62 -3.78 -8.16 16.81
C SER A 62 -3.53 -7.20 17.97
N SER A 63 -3.40 -7.73 19.19
CA SER A 63 -2.98 -6.98 20.38
C SER A 63 -1.63 -6.26 20.18
N PHE A 64 -0.81 -6.74 19.24
CA PHE A 64 0.42 -6.08 18.82
C PHE A 64 0.17 -4.82 17.96
N GLY A 65 -0.87 -4.83 17.11
CA GLY A 65 -1.25 -3.68 16.28
C GLY A 65 -1.84 -2.54 17.11
N ALA A 66 -2.69 -2.85 18.08
CA ALA A 66 -3.23 -1.87 19.02
C ALA A 66 -2.17 -1.25 19.96
N PHE A 67 -1.06 -1.96 20.20
CA PHE A 67 0.08 -1.43 20.95
C PHE A 67 0.97 -0.51 20.10
N LEU A 68 1.08 -0.76 18.80
CA LEU A 68 1.88 0.05 17.87
C LEU A 68 1.16 1.32 17.41
N ASP A 69 -0.18 1.32 17.33
CA ASP A 69 -0.97 2.52 17.00
C ASP A 69 -0.53 3.77 17.80
N PRO A 70 -0.48 3.78 19.15
CA PRO A 70 -0.08 4.96 19.93
C PRO A 70 1.42 5.29 19.86
N VAL A 71 2.25 4.39 19.33
CA VAL A 71 3.69 4.64 19.07
C VAL A 71 3.88 5.23 17.67
N ALA A 72 3.02 4.88 16.71
CA ALA A 72 3.02 5.47 15.37
C ALA A 72 2.29 6.82 15.31
N ASP A 73 1.34 7.07 16.24
CA ASP A 73 0.59 8.32 16.35
C ASP A 73 1.31 9.40 17.20
N LYS A 74 2.54 9.13 17.64
CA LYS A 74 3.44 10.07 18.35
C LYS A 74 4.71 10.32 17.56
#